data_AF-A0A2E4PJI0-F1
#
_entry.id   AF-A0A2E4PJI0-F1
#
_cell.length_a   1.000
_cell.length_b   1.000
_cell.length_c   1.000
_cell.angle_alpha   90.00
_cell.angle_beta   90.00
_cell.angle_gamma   90.00
#
_symmetry.space_group_name_H-M   'P 1'
#
loop_
_entity.id
_entity.type
_entity.pdbx_description
1 polymer ?
#
loop_
_entity_poly.entity_id
_entity_poly.type
_entity_poly.pdbx_seq_one_letter_code
_entity_poly.pdbx_strand_id
1 'polypeptide(L)'
;MKNKGKLSNPAIVATVANSEAGQTVLKNASESQKAIVEQGTKTAFFILKLAIGLGAVYFIYTKIAGRFISFSENKNYPASNITDNQASAKAETIYQAMKGFGNGFDIVKQAIAGVNYNGFVKIYNAFGNREGAIPFSGKMNMIEWFNDQFNESELQQLNFLVPNIFAKTI
;
A
#
# COMPACT_ATOMS: atom_id res chain seq x y z
N MET A 1 -43.48 -63.09 -21.40
CA MET A 1 -43.25 -62.69 -19.98
C MET A 1 -41.76 -62.65 -19.71
N LYS A 2 -41.25 -61.54 -19.16
CA LYS A 2 -39.84 -61.34 -18.79
C LYS A 2 -39.50 -62.19 -17.57
N ASN A 3 -38.35 -62.87 -17.56
CA ASN A 3 -37.72 -63.32 -16.32
C ASN A 3 -36.34 -62.65 -16.21
N LYS A 4 -36.32 -61.54 -15.47
CA LYS A 4 -35.12 -60.87 -14.97
C LYS A 4 -34.82 -61.43 -13.59
N GLY A 5 -33.56 -61.72 -13.31
CA GLY A 5 -33.05 -61.74 -11.94
C GLY A 5 -32.19 -62.94 -11.61
N LYS A 6 -30.87 -62.76 -11.64
CA LYS A 6 -29.89 -63.47 -10.82
C LYS A 6 -28.52 -62.77 -10.94
N LEU A 7 -28.43 -61.55 -10.40
CA LEU A 7 -27.15 -60.84 -10.22
C LEU A 7 -27.01 -60.19 -8.85
N SER A 8 -27.93 -60.49 -7.92
CA SER A 8 -27.95 -59.94 -6.57
C SER A 8 -27.76 -61.04 -5.54
N ASN A 9 -26.71 -61.86 -5.68
CA ASN A 9 -26.30 -62.79 -4.62
C ASN A 9 -25.15 -62.14 -3.82
N PRO A 10 -25.37 -61.77 -2.54
CA PRO A 10 -24.35 -61.18 -1.68
C PRO A 10 -23.07 -62.01 -1.58
N ALA A 11 -23.17 -63.34 -1.77
CA ALA A 11 -22.03 -64.25 -1.75
C ALA A 11 -21.07 -64.03 -2.94
N ILE A 12 -21.56 -63.61 -4.11
CA ILE A 12 -20.73 -63.33 -5.30
C ILE A 12 -20.01 -61.99 -5.15
N VAL A 13 -20.67 -61.00 -4.57
CA VAL A 13 -20.05 -59.69 -4.28
C VAL A 13 -18.96 -59.83 -3.21
N ALA A 14 -19.20 -60.64 -2.17
CA ALA A 14 -18.22 -60.92 -1.13
C ALA A 14 -17.01 -61.73 -1.64
N THR A 15 -17.21 -62.67 -2.56
CA THR A 15 -16.10 -63.45 -3.15
C THR A 15 -15.25 -62.62 -4.11
N VAL A 16 -15.86 -61.74 -4.92
CA VAL A 16 -15.10 -60.80 -5.76
C VAL A 16 -14.33 -59.80 -4.89
N ALA A 17 -14.92 -59.28 -3.81
CA ALA A 17 -14.23 -58.37 -2.89
C ALA A 17 -13.06 -59.03 -2.13
N ASN A 18 -13.17 -60.33 -1.79
CA ASN A 18 -12.13 -61.08 -1.08
C ASN A 18 -11.11 -61.78 -1.99
N SER A 19 -11.33 -61.79 -3.31
CA SER A 19 -10.35 -62.30 -4.27
C SER A 19 -9.10 -61.42 -4.29
N GLU A 20 -7.94 -61.99 -4.59
CA GLU A 20 -6.67 -61.23 -4.67
C GLU A 20 -6.80 -60.04 -5.63
N ALA A 21 -7.44 -60.24 -6.79
CA ALA A 21 -7.74 -59.21 -7.77
C ALA A 21 -8.63 -58.09 -7.21
N GLY A 22 -9.71 -58.44 -6.49
CA GLY A 22 -10.60 -57.48 -5.85
C GLY A 22 -9.93 -56.70 -4.71
N GLN A 23 -9.10 -57.35 -3.91
CA GLN A 23 -8.31 -56.69 -2.86
C GLN A 23 -7.26 -55.74 -3.44
N THR A 24 -6.60 -56.08 -4.56
CA THR A 24 -5.70 -55.14 -5.26
C THR A 24 -6.43 -53.94 -5.83
N VAL A 25 -7.60 -54.11 -6.44
CA VAL A 25 -8.38 -52.98 -6.98
C VAL A 25 -8.87 -52.07 -5.86
N LEU A 26 -9.29 -52.63 -4.71
CA LEU A 26 -9.69 -51.87 -3.53
C LEU A 26 -8.50 -51.14 -2.87
N LYS A 27 -7.32 -51.79 -2.78
CA LYS A 27 -6.08 -51.14 -2.32
C LYS A 27 -5.70 -49.99 -3.23
N ASN A 28 -5.63 -50.23 -4.55
CA ASN A 28 -5.26 -49.22 -5.53
C ASN A 28 -6.26 -48.05 -5.57
N ALA A 29 -7.56 -48.31 -5.41
CA ALA A 29 -8.58 -47.27 -5.31
C ALA A 29 -8.43 -46.44 -4.01
N SER A 30 -8.09 -47.08 -2.89
CA SER A 30 -7.86 -46.40 -1.62
C SER A 30 -6.57 -45.56 -1.60
N GLU A 31 -5.50 -46.03 -2.25
CA GLU A 31 -4.22 -45.32 -2.37
C GLU A 31 -4.33 -44.16 -3.37
N SER A 32 -5.06 -44.33 -4.47
CA SER A 32 -5.37 -43.27 -5.43
C SER A 32 -6.23 -42.18 -4.79
N GLN A 33 -7.23 -42.54 -3.99
CA GLN A 33 -8.04 -41.57 -3.24
C GLN A 33 -7.21 -40.82 -2.19
N LYS A 34 -6.32 -41.50 -1.46
CA LYS A 34 -5.40 -40.85 -0.52
C LYS A 34 -4.42 -39.90 -1.21
N ALA A 35 -3.86 -40.29 -2.35
CA ALA A 35 -2.98 -39.43 -3.14
C ALA A 35 -3.70 -38.21 -3.74
N ILE A 36 -4.95 -38.37 -4.20
CA ILE A 36 -5.79 -37.26 -4.71
C ILE A 36 -6.17 -36.30 -3.57
N VAL A 37 -6.50 -36.83 -2.39
CA VAL A 37 -6.81 -36.01 -1.20
C VAL A 37 -5.54 -35.33 -0.66
N GLU A 38 -4.39 -35.99 -0.62
CA GLU A 38 -3.12 -35.41 -0.19
C GLU A 38 -2.58 -34.37 -1.18
N GLN A 39 -2.70 -34.59 -2.49
CA GLN A 39 -2.29 -33.61 -3.50
C GLN A 39 -3.27 -32.43 -3.57
N GLY A 40 -4.57 -32.69 -3.43
CA GLY A 40 -5.60 -31.66 -3.36
C GLY A 40 -5.45 -30.78 -2.11
N THR A 41 -5.17 -31.38 -0.95
CA THR A 41 -4.93 -30.63 0.29
C THR A 41 -3.62 -29.84 0.25
N LYS A 42 -2.51 -30.42 -0.21
CA LYS A 42 -1.23 -29.68 -0.34
C LYS A 42 -1.35 -28.49 -1.30
N THR A 43 -2.05 -28.66 -2.42
CA THR A 43 -2.30 -27.57 -3.38
C THR A 43 -3.21 -26.50 -2.78
N ALA A 44 -4.30 -26.89 -2.10
CA ALA A 44 -5.19 -25.95 -1.43
C ALA A 44 -4.49 -25.17 -0.31
N PHE A 45 -3.65 -25.83 0.49
CA PHE A 45 -2.84 -25.19 1.53
C PHE A 45 -1.78 -24.25 0.93
N PHE A 46 -1.16 -24.61 -0.20
CA PHE A 46 -0.22 -23.74 -0.90
C PHE A 46 -0.91 -22.48 -1.43
N ILE A 47 -2.05 -22.63 -2.10
CA ILE A 47 -2.85 -21.49 -2.60
C ILE A 47 -3.32 -20.60 -1.45
N LEU A 48 -3.78 -21.19 -0.34
CA LEU A 48 -4.21 -20.45 0.85
C LEU A 48 -3.04 -19.65 1.47
N LYS A 49 -1.86 -20.29 1.63
CA LYS A 49 -0.66 -19.61 2.13
C LYS A 49 -0.22 -18.49 1.20
N LEU A 50 -0.29 -18.70 -0.12
CA LEU A 50 0.05 -17.69 -1.11
C LEU A 50 -0.92 -16.51 -1.04
N ALA A 51 -2.23 -16.77 -0.94
CA ALA A 51 -3.25 -15.73 -0.82
C ALA A 51 -3.10 -14.91 0.48
N ILE A 52 -2.83 -15.57 1.61
CA ILE A 52 -2.55 -14.89 2.88
C ILE A 52 -1.25 -14.07 2.77
N GLY A 53 -0.20 -14.63 2.17
CA GLY A 53 1.08 -13.95 1.96
C GLY A 53 0.92 -12.69 1.09
N LEU A 54 0.24 -12.80 -0.04
CA LEU A 54 -0.06 -11.67 -0.93
C LEU A 54 -0.95 -10.63 -0.24
N GLY A 55 -1.96 -11.07 0.52
CA GLY A 55 -2.81 -10.19 1.31
C GLY A 55 -2.02 -9.41 2.37
N ALA A 56 -1.11 -10.06 3.08
CA ALA A 56 -0.24 -9.42 4.07
C ALA A 56 0.74 -8.43 3.42
N VAL A 57 1.36 -8.80 2.30
CA VAL A 57 2.25 -7.90 1.54
C VAL A 57 1.50 -6.68 1.04
N TYR A 58 0.31 -6.86 0.46
CA TYR A 58 -0.54 -5.75 0.01
C TYR A 58 -0.98 -4.85 1.17
N PHE A 59 -1.36 -5.43 2.31
CA PHE A 59 -1.71 -4.68 3.51
C PHE A 59 -0.53 -3.86 4.05
N ILE A 60 0.66 -4.45 4.12
CA ILE A 60 1.88 -3.74 4.52
C ILE A 60 2.23 -2.64 3.51
N TYR A 61 2.15 -2.93 2.20
CA TYR A 61 2.39 -1.97 1.14
C TYR A 61 1.44 -0.77 1.25
N THR A 62 0.13 -0.99 1.36
CA THR A 62 -0.85 0.10 1.52
C THR A 62 -0.63 0.92 2.80
N LYS A 63 -0.11 0.30 3.86
CA LYS A 63 0.24 1.00 5.10
C LYS A 63 1.54 1.80 5.02
N ILE A 64 2.46 1.46 4.13
CA ILE A 64 3.77 2.12 4.00
C ILE A 64 3.77 3.14 2.85
N ALA A 65 3.15 2.81 1.71
CA ALA A 65 3.11 3.62 0.50
C ALA A 65 2.34 4.95 0.66
N GLY A 66 1.59 5.14 1.74
CA GLY A 66 0.89 6.39 2.06
C GLY A 66 1.45 7.16 3.26
N ARG A 67 2.60 6.75 3.83
CA ARG A 67 3.17 7.40 5.01
C ARG A 67 3.93 8.65 4.60
N PHE A 68 3.69 9.73 5.33
CA PHE A 68 4.50 10.94 5.23
C PHE A 68 5.94 10.62 5.62
N ILE A 69 6.88 10.96 4.74
CA ILE A 69 8.32 10.86 5.02
C ILE A 69 8.79 12.22 5.50
N SER A 70 9.10 12.32 6.79
CA SER A 70 9.67 13.53 7.37
C SER A 70 11.11 13.74 6.91
N PHE A 71 11.51 14.99 6.81
CA PHE A 71 12.88 15.38 6.55
C PHE A 71 13.61 15.65 7.87
N SER A 72 14.81 15.11 8.00
CA SER A 72 15.71 15.51 9.09
C SER A 72 16.35 16.85 8.77
N GLU A 73 16.55 17.68 9.80
CA GLU A 73 17.35 18.90 9.65
C GLU A 73 18.76 18.57 9.15
N ASN A 74 19.28 19.42 8.28
CA ASN A 74 20.59 19.27 7.70
C ASN A 74 21.62 20.09 8.50
N LYS A 75 22.59 19.41 9.09
CA LYS A 75 23.66 20.02 9.91
C LYS A 75 24.57 20.97 9.13
N ASN A 76 24.58 20.88 7.80
CA ASN A 76 25.35 21.78 6.93
C ASN A 76 24.68 23.15 6.74
N TYR A 77 23.42 23.30 7.20
CA TYR A 77 22.69 24.56 7.19
C TYR A 77 22.55 25.10 8.62
N PRO A 78 22.37 26.42 8.80
CA PRO A 78 22.06 26.99 10.11
C PRO A 78 20.85 26.32 10.76
N ALA A 79 20.83 26.24 12.09
CA ALA A 79 19.67 25.73 12.83
C ALA A 79 18.39 26.47 12.45
N SER A 80 17.23 25.81 12.56
CA SER A 80 15.94 26.43 12.25
C SER A 80 15.78 27.80 12.94
N ASN A 81 15.44 28.83 12.17
CA ASN A 81 15.15 30.16 12.69
C ASN A 81 13.70 30.32 13.18
N ILE A 82 12.92 29.23 13.18
CA ILE A 82 11.54 29.18 13.68
C ILE A 82 11.33 28.05 14.69
N THR A 83 10.37 28.26 15.58
CA THR A 83 9.86 27.26 16.54
C THR A 83 8.87 26.29 15.89
N ASP A 84 8.59 25.18 16.57
CA ASP A 84 7.65 24.15 16.06
C ASP A 84 6.21 24.68 15.99
N ASN A 85 5.81 25.57 16.90
CA ASN A 85 4.51 26.23 16.88
C ASN A 85 4.39 27.18 15.67
N GLN A 86 5.44 27.95 15.37
CA GLN A 86 5.47 28.80 14.17
C GLN A 86 5.45 27.96 12.89
N ALA A 87 6.17 26.83 12.87
CA ALA A 87 6.17 25.92 11.73
C ALA A 87 4.77 25.35 11.48
N SER A 88 4.06 24.94 12.54
CA SER A 88 2.68 24.45 12.46
C SER A 88 1.70 25.51 11.96
N ALA A 89 1.80 26.75 12.46
CA ALA A 89 0.96 27.86 12.02
C ALA A 89 1.19 28.22 10.54
N LYS A 90 2.47 28.24 10.11
CA LYS A 90 2.83 28.48 8.70
C LYS A 90 2.36 27.35 7.80
N ALA A 91 2.52 26.09 8.22
CA ALA A 91 2.05 24.93 7.47
C ALA A 91 0.54 24.96 7.23
N GLU A 92 -0.25 25.32 8.25
CA GLU A 92 -1.70 25.48 8.12
C GLU A 92 -2.05 26.63 7.16
N THR A 93 -1.37 27.77 7.29
CA THR A 93 -1.57 28.91 6.38
C THR A 93 -1.28 28.52 4.92
N ILE A 94 -0.19 27.80 4.69
CA ILE A 94 0.20 27.31 3.35
C ILE A 94 -0.88 26.37 2.80
N TYR A 95 -1.34 25.41 3.59
CA TYR A 95 -2.38 24.48 3.16
C TYR A 95 -3.69 25.18 2.81
N GLN A 96 -4.17 26.08 3.67
CA GLN A 96 -5.41 26.82 3.43
C GLN A 96 -5.30 27.77 2.24
N ALA A 97 -4.13 28.36 2.00
CA ALA A 97 -3.89 29.20 0.83
C ALA A 97 -4.03 28.41 -0.48
N MET A 98 -3.42 27.23 -0.54
CA MET A 98 -3.45 26.37 -1.73
C MET A 98 -4.79 25.65 -1.93
N LYS A 99 -5.51 25.37 -0.85
CA LYS A 99 -6.85 24.77 -0.91
C LYS A 99 -7.95 25.78 -1.25
N GLY A 100 -7.69 27.07 -1.04
CA GLY A 100 -8.63 28.15 -1.27
C GLY A 100 -8.90 28.42 -2.75
N PHE A 101 -9.58 29.54 -3.04
CA PHE A 101 -9.82 29.97 -4.42
C PHE A 101 -8.53 30.53 -5.05
N GLY A 102 -8.16 30.03 -6.22
CA GLY A 102 -6.87 30.31 -6.86
C GLY A 102 -5.79 29.31 -6.44
N ASN A 103 -4.51 29.63 -6.64
CA ASN A 103 -3.39 28.77 -6.22
C ASN A 103 -2.75 29.19 -4.89
N GLY A 104 -3.06 30.41 -4.38
CA GLY A 104 -2.54 30.92 -3.12
C GLY A 104 -1.05 31.29 -3.11
N PHE A 105 -0.41 31.42 -4.28
CA PHE A 105 1.04 31.56 -4.40
C PHE A 105 1.63 32.70 -3.56
N ASP A 106 1.05 33.91 -3.59
CA ASP A 106 1.59 35.05 -2.84
C ASP A 106 1.54 34.83 -1.32
N ILE A 107 0.50 34.15 -0.83
CA ILE A 107 0.38 33.81 0.60
C ILE A 107 1.44 32.78 0.97
N VAL A 108 1.65 31.76 0.14
CA VAL A 108 2.71 30.75 0.36
C VAL A 108 4.08 31.40 0.35
N LYS A 109 4.36 32.25 -0.63
CA LYS A 109 5.60 33.02 -0.76
C LYS A 109 5.87 33.86 0.49
N GLN A 110 4.86 34.57 0.99
CA GLN A 110 4.97 35.34 2.23
C GLN A 110 5.15 34.46 3.47
N ALA A 111 4.47 33.31 3.53
CA ALA A 111 4.56 32.38 4.65
C ALA A 111 5.96 31.78 4.80
N ILE A 112 6.67 31.53 3.70
CA ILE A 112 8.04 30.99 3.72
C ILE A 112 9.13 32.06 3.66
N ALA A 113 8.79 33.33 3.41
CA ALA A 113 9.74 34.43 3.35
C ALA A 113 10.54 34.56 4.66
N GLY A 114 11.87 34.69 4.54
CA GLY A 114 12.79 34.82 5.66
C GLY A 114 13.00 33.54 6.47
N VAL A 115 12.41 32.41 6.08
CA VAL A 115 12.65 31.10 6.70
C VAL A 115 13.91 30.49 6.10
N ASN A 116 14.81 29.96 6.94
CA ASN A 116 16.01 29.26 6.44
C ASN A 116 15.70 27.80 6.09
N TYR A 117 16.66 27.08 5.50
CA TYR A 117 16.45 25.69 5.05
C TYR A 117 15.91 24.76 6.15
N ASN A 118 16.51 24.77 7.35
CA ASN A 118 16.05 23.91 8.45
C ASN A 118 14.70 24.36 9.02
N GLY A 119 14.38 25.66 8.96
CA GLY A 119 13.03 26.15 9.25
C GLY A 119 12.01 25.66 8.23
N PHE A 120 12.36 25.62 6.94
CA PHE A 120 11.50 25.06 5.91
C PHE A 120 11.27 23.56 6.13
N VAL A 121 12.31 22.81 6.50
CA VAL A 121 12.19 21.39 6.90
C VAL A 121 11.19 21.22 8.04
N LYS A 122 11.18 22.10 9.04
CA LYS A 122 10.16 22.07 10.10
C LYS A 122 8.75 22.33 9.58
N ILE A 123 8.57 23.31 8.69
CA ILE A 123 7.26 23.59 8.07
C ILE A 123 6.79 22.37 7.28
N TYR A 124 7.65 21.79 6.44
CA TYR A 124 7.37 20.58 5.68
C TYR A 124 6.93 19.43 6.60
N ASN A 125 7.66 19.20 7.69
CA ASN A 125 7.33 18.17 8.67
C ASN A 125 6.00 18.41 9.38
N ALA A 126 5.69 19.67 9.72
CA ALA A 126 4.42 20.04 10.33
C ALA A 126 3.24 20.00 9.34
N PHE A 127 3.51 20.23 8.06
CA PHE A 127 2.54 20.10 6.98
C PHE A 127 2.08 18.65 6.84
N GLY A 128 3.01 17.69 6.83
CA GLY A 128 2.69 16.28 6.75
C GLY A 128 2.04 15.88 5.42
N ASN A 129 1.15 14.89 5.44
CA ASN A 129 0.31 14.55 4.29
C ASN A 129 -1.09 15.13 4.47
N ARG A 130 -1.55 15.95 3.51
CA ARG A 130 -2.87 16.58 3.50
C ARG A 130 -3.70 16.07 2.32
N GLU A 131 -5.02 16.06 2.44
CA GLU A 131 -5.90 15.79 1.28
C GLU A 131 -5.59 16.79 0.17
N GLY A 132 -5.64 16.38 -1.10
CA GLY A 132 -5.41 17.28 -2.24
C GLY A 132 -6.52 18.30 -2.48
N ALA A 133 -6.36 19.14 -3.50
CA ALA A 133 -7.35 20.18 -3.85
C ALA A 133 -8.70 19.58 -4.28
N ILE A 134 -8.68 18.40 -4.93
CA ILE A 134 -9.87 17.68 -5.34
C ILE A 134 -10.34 16.78 -4.18
N PRO A 135 -11.60 16.90 -3.71
CA PRO A 135 -12.14 16.00 -2.69
C PRO A 135 -11.97 14.53 -3.10
N PHE A 136 -11.61 13.67 -2.14
CA PHE A 136 -11.35 12.23 -2.37
C PHE A 136 -10.11 11.89 -3.21
N SER A 137 -9.27 12.88 -3.52
CA SER A 137 -7.95 12.63 -4.10
C SER A 137 -6.99 11.99 -3.08
N GLY A 138 -5.87 11.48 -3.58
CA GLY A 138 -4.77 11.01 -2.74
C GLY A 138 -4.25 12.10 -1.81
N LYS A 139 -3.64 11.71 -0.69
CA LYS A 139 -2.96 12.68 0.17
C LYS A 139 -1.65 13.09 -0.45
N MET A 140 -1.34 14.38 -0.36
CA MET A 140 -0.11 14.99 -0.86
C MET A 140 0.65 15.66 0.27
N ASN A 141 1.98 15.55 0.23
CA ASN A 141 2.89 16.33 1.06
C ASN A 141 3.04 17.76 0.51
N MET A 142 3.76 18.63 1.24
CA MET A 142 3.88 20.05 0.88
C MET A 142 4.55 20.27 -0.49
N ILE A 143 5.55 19.47 -0.85
CA ILE A 143 6.25 19.59 -2.13
C ILE A 143 5.37 19.11 -3.28
N GLU A 144 4.62 18.03 -3.09
CA GLU A 144 3.62 17.56 -4.05
C GLU A 144 2.53 18.62 -4.28
N TRP A 145 2.04 19.24 -3.20
CA TRP A 145 1.12 20.36 -3.27
C TRP A 145 1.69 21.56 -4.04
N PHE A 146 2.97 21.90 -3.84
CA PHE A 146 3.61 22.98 -4.59
C PHE A 146 3.69 22.66 -6.09
N ASN A 147 4.09 21.44 -6.44
CA ASN A 147 4.18 21.02 -7.85
C ASN A 147 2.81 20.93 -8.53
N ASP A 148 1.75 20.64 -7.79
CA ASP A 148 0.38 20.56 -8.31
C ASP A 148 -0.24 21.95 -8.53
N GLN A 149 0.04 22.92 -7.65
CA GLN A 149 -0.61 24.24 -7.66
C GLN A 149 0.18 25.33 -8.38
N PHE A 150 1.50 25.19 -8.50
CA PHE A 150 2.38 26.25 -9.00
C PHE A 150 3.06 25.87 -10.31
N ASN A 151 3.25 26.89 -11.16
CA ASN A 151 4.03 26.74 -12.39
C ASN A 151 5.55 26.82 -12.12
N GLU A 152 6.36 26.52 -13.12
CA GLU A 152 7.83 26.49 -12.98
C GLU A 152 8.42 27.83 -12.50
N SER A 153 7.91 28.97 -12.95
CA SER A 153 8.40 30.29 -12.54
C SER A 153 8.09 30.57 -11.07
N GLU A 154 6.92 30.17 -10.60
CA GLU A 154 6.52 30.27 -9.19
C GLU A 154 7.38 29.35 -8.32
N LEU A 155 7.61 28.10 -8.75
CA LEU A 155 8.50 27.17 -8.04
C LEU A 155 9.94 27.69 -7.96
N GLN A 156 10.46 28.28 -9.04
CA GLN A 156 11.77 28.94 -9.04
C GLN A 156 11.84 30.09 -8.03
N GLN A 157 10.78 30.89 -7.91
CA GLN A 157 10.71 31.95 -6.90
C GLN A 157 10.72 31.39 -5.47
N LEU A 158 10.00 30.30 -5.19
CA LEU A 158 10.07 29.64 -3.88
C LEU A 158 11.47 29.09 -3.59
N ASN A 159 12.11 28.49 -4.60
CA ASN A 159 13.49 27.99 -4.48
C ASN A 159 14.52 29.12 -4.32
N PHE A 160 14.25 30.31 -4.85
CA PHE A 160 15.08 31.48 -4.62
C PHE A 160 14.99 31.97 -3.17
N LEU A 161 13.79 31.94 -2.58
CA LEU A 161 13.57 32.32 -1.17
C LEU A 161 14.21 31.33 -0.20
N VAL A 162 14.05 30.04 -0.46
CA VAL A 162 14.66 28.98 0.34
C VAL A 162 15.40 28.04 -0.61
N PRO A 163 16.73 28.18 -0.73
CA PRO A 163 17.52 27.36 -1.64
C PRO A 163 17.41 25.86 -1.34
N ASN A 164 17.41 25.06 -2.40
CA ASN A 164 17.52 23.60 -2.38
C ASN A 164 16.30 22.85 -1.80
N ILE A 165 15.12 23.48 -1.76
CA ILE A 165 13.90 22.83 -1.26
C ILE A 165 13.30 21.79 -2.22
N PHE A 166 13.60 21.89 -3.52
CA PHE A 166 13.14 20.94 -4.55
C PHE A 166 14.23 19.99 -5.06
N ALA A 167 15.49 20.16 -4.61
CA ALA A 167 16.63 19.40 -5.13
C ALA A 167 16.61 17.90 -4.79
N LYS A 168 15.69 17.45 -3.92
CA LYS A 168 15.54 16.06 -3.49
C LYS A 168 14.48 15.28 -4.28
N THR A 169 13.89 15.88 -5.30
CA THR A 169 12.72 15.36 -6.03
C THR A 169 13.03 14.91 -7.47
N ILE A 170 14.28 14.53 -7.76
CA ILE A 170 14.73 13.97 -9.06
C ILE A 170 15.46 12.65 -8.81
#